data_AF-A0A820PZC5-F1
#
_entry.id   AF-A0A820PZC5-F1
#
_cell.length_a   1.000
_cell.length_b   1.000
_cell.length_c   1.000
_cell.angle_alpha   90.00
_cell.angle_beta   90.00
_cell.angle_gamma   90.00
#
_symmetry.space_group_name_H-M   'P 1'
#
loop_
_entity.id
_entity.type
_entity.pdbx_description
1 polymer ?
#
loop_
_entity_poly.entity_id
_entity_poly.type
_entity_poly.pdbx_seq_one_letter_code
_entity_poly.pdbx_strand_id
1 'polypeptide(L)'
;MILNKLTINSRILLITAVKHSTFIRSIDSDLGDQMKILNDNKQYTKTLELFDKHKENIEKYSNWIIIQALKACSQTKDIKRGSNIHNWFHRD
;
A
#
# COMPACT_ATOMS: atom_id res chain seq x y z
N MET A 1 -19.60 -30.28 25.75
CA MET A 1 -18.65 -30.47 24.62
C MET A 1 -18.77 -29.37 23.54
N ILE A 2 -19.08 -28.12 23.89
CA ILE A 2 -19.34 -27.02 22.93
C ILE A 2 -18.26 -25.91 23.02
N LEU A 3 -17.71 -25.68 24.22
CA LEU A 3 -16.68 -24.65 24.47
C LEU A 3 -15.40 -24.84 23.64
N ASN A 4 -14.90 -26.07 23.46
CA ASN A 4 -13.66 -26.32 22.71
C ASN A 4 -13.78 -25.97 21.20
N LYS A 5 -14.96 -26.12 20.59
CA LYS A 5 -15.16 -25.79 19.16
C LYS A 5 -15.15 -24.28 18.92
N LEU A 6 -15.73 -23.48 19.83
CA LEU A 6 -15.68 -22.01 19.72
C LEU A 6 -14.25 -21.47 19.84
N THR A 7 -13.44 -22.01 20.74
CA THR A 7 -12.05 -21.57 20.97
C THR A 7 -11.12 -21.94 19.81
N ILE A 8 -11.39 -23.04 19.10
CA ILE A 8 -10.62 -23.44 17.91
C ILE A 8 -10.95 -22.51 16.73
N ASN A 9 -12.22 -22.18 16.51
CA ASN A 9 -12.64 -21.29 15.44
C ASN A 9 -12.06 -19.87 15.60
N SER A 10 -12.01 -19.34 16.82
CA SER A 10 -11.43 -18.01 17.07
C SER A 10 -9.90 -17.98 16.85
N ARG A 11 -9.17 -19.05 17.21
CA ARG A 11 -7.73 -19.17 16.92
C ARG A 11 -7.43 -19.28 15.42
N ILE A 12 -8.24 -20.03 14.67
CA ILE A 12 -8.09 -20.14 13.20
C ILE A 12 -8.36 -18.79 12.52
N LEU A 13 -9.36 -18.05 12.97
CA LEU A 13 -9.67 -16.71 12.46
C LEU A 13 -8.49 -15.75 12.71
N LEU A 14 -7.93 -15.77 13.92
CA LEU A 14 -6.77 -14.96 14.30
C LEU A 14 -5.54 -15.31 13.46
N ILE A 15 -5.22 -16.59 13.30
CA ILE A 15 -4.08 -17.03 12.48
C ILE A 15 -4.26 -16.59 11.02
N THR A 16 -5.46 -16.72 10.46
CA THR A 16 -5.77 -16.29 9.09
C THR A 16 -5.64 -14.77 8.93
N ALA A 17 -6.18 -14.00 9.88
CA ALA A 17 -6.08 -12.53 9.88
C ALA A 17 -4.63 -12.05 10.03
N VAL A 18 -3.84 -12.67 10.92
CA VAL A 18 -2.41 -12.36 11.10
C VAL A 18 -1.63 -12.69 9.83
N LYS A 19 -1.84 -13.86 9.23
CA LYS A 19 -1.18 -14.24 7.96
C LYS A 19 -1.51 -13.26 6.84
N HIS A 20 -2.78 -12.88 6.71
CA HIS A 20 -3.23 -11.89 5.75
C HIS A 20 -2.59 -10.52 6.00
N SER A 21 -2.50 -10.09 7.26
CA SER A 21 -1.82 -8.85 7.66
C SER A 21 -0.31 -8.86 7.33
N THR A 22 0.39 -9.96 7.61
CA THR A 22 1.81 -10.11 7.26
C THR A 22 2.04 -10.15 5.75
N PHE A 23 1.12 -10.77 5.01
CA PHE A 23 1.18 -10.84 3.55
C PHE A 23 0.99 -9.46 2.92
N ILE A 24 -0.03 -8.70 3.36
CA ILE A 24 -0.24 -7.30 2.93
C ILE A 24 1.00 -6.46 3.23
N ARG A 25 1.57 -6.57 4.44
CA ARG A 25 2.78 -5.82 4.81
C ARG A 25 3.97 -6.13 3.89
N SER A 26 4.10 -7.37 3.44
CA SER A 26 5.18 -7.78 2.52
C SER A 26 5.02 -7.22 1.10
N ILE A 27 3.77 -7.17 0.58
CA ILE A 27 3.45 -6.54 -0.70
C ILE A 27 3.74 -5.04 -0.63
N ASP A 28 3.36 -4.40 0.48
CA ASP A 28 3.58 -2.98 0.69
C ASP A 28 5.06 -2.60 0.71
N SER A 29 5.89 -3.41 1.37
CA SER A 29 7.34 -3.19 1.38
C SER A 29 7.95 -3.34 -0.01
N ASP A 30 7.56 -4.37 -0.76
CA ASP A 30 8.11 -4.65 -2.09
C ASP A 30 7.75 -3.55 -3.10
N LEU A 31 6.47 -3.12 -3.13
CA LEU A 31 6.02 -2.04 -4.00
C LEU A 31 6.73 -0.71 -3.67
N GLY A 32 6.80 -0.35 -2.39
CA GLY A 32 7.44 0.89 -1.96
C GLY A 32 8.92 0.96 -2.33
N ASP A 33 9.64 -0.16 -2.19
CA ASP A 33 11.06 -0.25 -2.54
C ASP A 33 11.29 -0.16 -4.06
N GLN A 34 10.47 -0.83 -4.87
CA GLN A 34 10.51 -0.70 -6.33
C GLN A 34 10.25 0.75 -6.78
N MET A 35 9.24 1.40 -6.19
CA MET A 35 8.94 2.80 -6.47
C MET A 35 10.10 3.73 -6.07
N LYS A 36 10.76 3.47 -4.94
CA LYS A 36 11.96 4.21 -4.52
C LYS A 36 13.07 4.07 -5.56
N ILE A 37 13.36 2.85 -6.03
CA ILE A 37 14.39 2.60 -7.04
C ILE A 37 14.10 3.38 -8.34
N LEU A 38 12.85 3.35 -8.81
CA LEU A 38 12.44 4.11 -9.99
C LEU A 38 12.61 5.63 -9.79
N ASN A 39 12.20 6.14 -8.63
CA ASN A 39 12.34 7.56 -8.28
C ASN A 39 13.80 8.01 -8.19
N ASP A 40 14.67 7.21 -7.58
CA ASP A 40 16.10 7.51 -7.46
C ASP A 40 16.78 7.52 -8.85
N ASN A 41 16.28 6.70 -9.78
CA ASN A 41 16.68 6.70 -11.18
C ASN A 41 15.96 7.75 -12.04
N LYS A 42 15.22 8.69 -11.43
CA LYS A 42 14.44 9.75 -12.09
C LYS A 42 13.37 9.24 -13.06
N GLN A 43 12.95 7.98 -12.93
CA GLN A 43 11.92 7.35 -13.76
C GLN A 43 10.52 7.62 -13.20
N TYR A 44 10.20 8.89 -12.97
CA TYR A 44 8.99 9.31 -12.24
C TYR A 44 7.68 8.85 -12.90
N THR A 45 7.60 8.89 -14.24
CA THR A 45 6.43 8.40 -14.97
C THR A 45 6.22 6.90 -14.72
N LYS A 46 7.29 6.10 -14.72
CA LYS A 46 7.22 4.66 -14.43
C LYS A 46 6.84 4.39 -12.99
N THR A 47 7.31 5.21 -12.04
CA THR A 47 6.87 5.14 -10.65
C THR A 47 5.35 5.29 -10.56
N LEU A 48 4.79 6.26 -11.28
CA LEU A 48 3.35 6.52 -11.30
C LEU A 48 2.56 5.43 -12.02
N GLU A 49 3.08 4.86 -13.11
CA GLU A 49 2.49 3.68 -13.79
C GLU A 49 2.47 2.46 -12.86
N LEU A 50 3.57 2.20 -12.15
CA LEU A 50 3.67 1.10 -11.19
C LEU A 50 2.66 1.27 -10.04
N PHE A 51 2.50 2.50 -9.55
CA PHE A 51 1.48 2.84 -8.56
C PHE A 51 0.07 2.61 -9.09
N ASP A 52 -0.23 3.06 -10.32
CA ASP A 52 -1.54 2.90 -10.94
C ASP A 52 -1.93 1.44 -11.15
N LYS A 53 -0.95 0.59 -11.48
CA LYS A 53 -1.15 -0.86 -11.66
C LYS A 53 -1.66 -1.55 -10.39
N HIS A 54 -1.38 -0.98 -9.22
CA HIS A 54 -1.73 -1.59 -7.92
C HIS A 54 -2.81 -0.80 -7.15
N LYS A 55 -3.29 0.33 -7.71
CA LYS A 55 -4.14 1.31 -7.00
C LYS A 55 -5.48 0.80 -6.46
N GLU A 56 -5.91 -0.40 -6.83
CA GLU A 56 -7.18 -0.99 -6.38
C GLU A 56 -7.27 -1.21 -4.86
N ASN A 57 -6.15 -1.16 -4.15
CA ASN A 57 -6.09 -1.29 -2.69
C ASN A 57 -5.36 -0.12 -2.02
N ILE A 58 -5.48 1.09 -2.56
CA ILE A 58 -4.74 2.26 -2.07
C ILE A 58 -4.96 2.57 -0.58
N GLU A 59 -6.13 2.21 -0.06
CA GLU A 59 -6.53 2.38 1.35
C GLU A 59 -5.67 1.54 2.31
N LYS A 60 -5.02 0.50 1.79
CA LYS A 60 -4.14 -0.39 2.57
C LYS A 60 -2.67 0.02 2.47
N TYR A 61 -2.34 0.97 1.60
CA TYR A 61 -0.96 1.37 1.40
C TYR A 61 -0.39 2.07 2.61
N SER A 62 0.79 1.63 3.02
CA SER A 62 1.62 2.38 3.95
C SER A 62 1.95 3.79 3.44
N ASN A 63 2.18 4.72 4.38
CA ASN A 63 2.61 6.10 4.09
C ASN A 63 3.85 6.14 3.18
N TRP A 64 4.70 5.12 3.27
CA TRP A 64 5.90 4.98 2.46
C TRP A 64 5.60 4.95 0.96
N ILE A 65 4.66 4.12 0.53
CA ILE A 65 4.23 4.03 -0.87
C ILE A 65 3.64 5.36 -1.34
N ILE A 66 2.80 5.97 -0.49
CA ILE A 66 2.16 7.27 -0.78
C ILE A 66 3.22 8.36 -0.98
N ILE A 67 4.23 8.43 -0.12
CA ILE A 67 5.34 9.40 -0.25
C ILE A 67 6.09 9.20 -1.57
N GLN A 68 6.34 7.96 -2.00
CA GLN A 68 6.99 7.72 -3.28
C GLN A 68 6.13 8.18 -4.47
N ALA A 69 4.81 7.97 -4.42
CA ALA A 69 3.90 8.47 -5.46
C ALA A 69 3.87 10.00 -5.49
N LEU A 70 3.77 10.66 -4.34
CA LEU A 70 3.75 12.11 -4.22
C LEU A 70 5.06 12.74 -4.70
N LYS A 71 6.21 12.13 -4.38
CA LYS A 71 7.52 12.55 -4.89
C LYS A 71 7.53 12.53 -6.42
N ALA A 72 7.03 11.47 -7.05
CA ALA A 72 6.95 11.38 -8.50
C ALA A 72 6.02 12.45 -9.09
N CYS A 73 4.83 12.67 -8.51
CA CYS A 73 3.91 13.75 -8.93
C CYS A 73 4.56 15.14 -8.88
N SER A 74 5.32 15.44 -7.81
CA SER A 74 6.04 16.71 -7.69
C SER A 74 7.05 16.91 -8.82
N GLN A 75 7.75 15.84 -9.22
CA GLN A 75 8.79 15.91 -10.26
C GLN A 75 8.19 15.99 -11.67
N THR A 76 7.06 15.33 -11.92
CA THR A 76 6.33 15.45 -13.20
C THR A 76 5.45 16.69 -13.28
N LYS A 77 5.36 17.48 -12.20
CA LYS A 77 4.46 18.64 -12.04
C LYS A 77 2.98 18.28 -12.19
N ASP A 78 2.62 17.02 -11.96
CA ASP A 78 1.22 16.56 -11.94
C ASP A 78 0.59 16.83 -10.57
N ILE A 79 0.39 18.13 -10.29
CA ILE A 79 -0.10 18.60 -8.99
C ILE A 79 -1.51 18.08 -8.71
N LYS A 80 -2.37 18.02 -9.74
CA LYS A 80 -3.75 17.52 -9.62
C LYS A 80 -3.77 16.08 -9.12
N ARG A 81 -2.94 15.22 -9.71
CA ARG A 81 -2.81 13.83 -9.26
C ARG A 81 -2.24 13.74 -7.85
N GLY A 82 -1.23 14.53 -7.53
CA GLY A 82 -0.66 14.60 -6.18
C GLY A 82 -1.71 14.97 -5.13
N SER A 83 -2.55 15.97 -5.40
CA SER A 83 -3.66 16.36 -4.52
C SER A 83 -4.68 15.24 -4.34
N ASN A 84 -5.04 14.52 -5.41
CA ASN A 84 -5.97 13.38 -5.30
C ASN A 84 -5.42 12.29 -4.39
N ILE A 85 -4.14 11.91 -4.57
CA ILE A 85 -3.47 10.90 -3.74
C ILE A 85 -3.38 11.35 -2.28
N HIS A 86 -3.01 12.61 -2.04
CA HIS A 86 -2.93 13.16 -0.69
C HIS A 86 -4.28 13.15 0.04
N ASN A 87 -5.36 13.47 -0.68
CA ASN A 87 -6.72 13.50 -0.14
C ASN A 87 -7.28 12.10 0.15
N TRP A 88 -6.89 11.07 -0.62
CA TRP A 88 -7.28 9.68 -0.31
C TRP A 88 -6.72 9.22 1.03
N PHE A 89 -5.54 9.72 1.41
CA PHE A 89 -4.88 9.35 2.66
C PHE A 89 -5.37 10.14 3.89
N HIS A 90 -5.95 11.34 3.71
CA HIS A 90 -6.41 12.21 4.81
C HIS A 90 -7.94 12.13 5.06
N ARG A 91 -8.61 11.05 4.63
CA ARG A 91 -10.07 10.90 4.77
C ARG A 91 -10.52 10.03 5.96
N ASP A 92 -9.66 9.85 6.96
CA ASP A 92 -10.01 9.30 8.27
C ASP A 92 -10.00 10.39 9.36
#